data_AF-A0A7J4XNC7-F1
#
_entry.id   AF-A0A7J4XNC7-F1
#
_cell.length_a   1.000
_cell.length_b   1.000
_cell.length_c   1.000
_cell.angle_alpha   90.00
_cell.angle_beta   90.00
_cell.angle_gamma   90.00
#
_symmetry.space_group_name_H-M   'P 1'
#
loop_
_entity.id
_entity.type
_entity.pdbx_description
1 polymer ?
#
loop_
_entity_poly.entity_id
_entity_poly.type
_entity_poly.pdbx_seq_one_letter_code
_entity_poly.pdbx_strand_id
1 'polypeptide(L)'
;MNIQELLNRELSFEEMNQILNDLMGFRCNIPSDSSERFYVYDCEGNICNFRKYIGMKALNKLSNILLLKEKIDEERGELRGRYDIQRSIKQVLGIN
;
A
#
# COMPACT_ATOMS: atom_id res chain seq x y z
N MET A 1 11.28 8.34 16.09
CA MET A 1 10.55 7.15 15.60
C MET A 1 11.55 6.21 14.96
N ASN A 2 11.63 4.96 15.40
CA ASN A 2 12.50 3.96 14.79
C ASN A 2 11.83 3.28 13.58
N ILE A 3 12.58 2.52 12.79
CA ILE A 3 12.08 1.88 11.56
C ILE A 3 10.93 0.91 11.86
N GLN A 4 10.98 0.19 12.98
CA GLN A 4 9.92 -0.76 13.35
C GLN A 4 8.63 -0.03 13.73
N GLU A 5 8.71 1.08 14.46
CA GLU A 5 7.57 1.94 14.80
C GLU A 5 6.93 2.52 13.54
N LEU A 6 7.74 2.98 12.59
CA LEU A 6 7.30 3.54 11.32
C LEU A 6 6.58 2.51 10.44
N LEU A 7 7.15 1.31 10.29
CA LEU A 7 6.57 0.23 9.48
C LEU A 7 5.26 -0.30 10.07
N ASN A 8 5.10 -0.23 11.39
CA ASN A 8 3.90 -0.70 12.09
C ASN A 8 2.91 0.42 12.43
N ARG A 9 3.23 1.66 12.07
CA ARG A 9 2.34 2.81 12.28
C ARG A 9 1.03 2.61 11.52
N GLU A 10 -0.08 2.86 12.21
CA GLU A 10 -1.38 2.98 11.55
C GLU A 10 -1.46 4.34 10.86
N LEU A 11 -1.75 4.32 9.57
CA LEU A 11 -1.89 5.47 8.70
C LEU A 11 -3.32 5.99 8.79
N SER A 12 -3.50 7.32 8.69
CA SER A 12 -4.82 7.88 8.41
C SER A 12 -5.33 7.41 7.05
N PHE A 13 -6.63 7.58 6.79
CA PHE A 13 -7.18 7.26 5.48
C PHE A 13 -6.48 8.03 4.35
N GLU A 14 -6.25 9.33 4.56
CA GLU A 14 -5.59 10.22 3.59
C GLU A 14 -4.15 9.78 3.34
N GLU A 15 -3.40 9.45 4.40
CA GLU A 15 -2.02 8.97 4.30
C GLU A 15 -1.96 7.63 3.53
N MET A 16 -2.84 6.69 3.89
CA MET A 16 -2.95 5.41 3.19
C MET A 16 -3.27 5.61 1.70
N ASN A 17 -4.28 6.42 1.39
CA ASN A 17 -4.72 6.65 0.02
C ASN A 17 -3.62 7.35 -0.81
N GLN A 18 -2.91 8.30 -0.21
CA GLN A 18 -1.77 8.97 -0.86
C GLN A 18 -0.64 7.99 -1.15
N ILE A 19 -0.24 7.16 -0.19
CA ILE A 19 0.84 6.18 -0.36
C ILE A 19 0.47 5.11 -1.40
N LEU A 20 -0.79 4.65 -1.41
CA LEU A 20 -1.29 3.73 -2.44
C LEU A 20 -1.18 4.35 -3.85
N ASN A 21 -1.54 5.62 -3.99
CA ASN A 21 -1.45 6.34 -5.25
C ASN A 21 0.01 6.52 -5.68
N ASP A 22 0.89 6.97 -4.78
CA ASP A 22 2.29 7.24 -5.11
C ASP A 22 3.08 5.98 -5.45
N LEU A 23 2.80 4.85 -4.78
CA LEU A 23 3.54 3.60 -4.98
C LEU A 23 2.99 2.74 -6.12
N MET A 24 1.68 2.77 -6.37
CA MET A 24 0.99 1.83 -7.25
C MET A 24 0.04 2.49 -8.26
N GLY A 25 -0.26 3.78 -8.11
CA GLY A 25 -1.37 4.43 -8.83
C GLY A 25 -2.74 3.96 -8.37
N PHE A 26 -2.83 3.39 -7.16
CA PHE A 26 -4.06 2.81 -6.61
C PHE A 26 -4.81 3.82 -5.74
N ARG A 27 -6.11 3.59 -5.51
CA ARG A 27 -6.95 4.44 -4.66
C ARG A 27 -7.90 3.61 -3.80
N CYS A 28 -8.35 4.16 -2.69
CA CYS A 28 -9.40 3.58 -1.85
C CYS A 28 -10.69 4.40 -1.91
N ASN A 29 -11.84 3.75 -1.73
CA ASN A 29 -13.07 4.49 -1.42
C ASN A 29 -12.97 5.15 -0.05
N ILE A 30 -13.49 6.36 0.06
CA ILE A 30 -13.77 6.98 1.35
C ILE A 30 -14.90 6.15 1.98
N PRO A 31 -14.72 5.58 3.19
CA PRO A 31 -15.81 4.87 3.86
C PRO A 31 -16.92 5.85 4.20
N SER A 32 -18.16 5.53 3.80
CA SER A 32 -19.34 6.32 4.14
C SER A 32 -19.68 6.20 5.64
N ASP A 33 -19.28 5.09 6.26
CA ASP A 33 -19.40 4.77 7.68
C ASP A 33 -18.38 3.70 8.11
N SER A 34 -18.42 3.28 9.38
CA SER A 34 -17.52 2.25 9.93
C SER A 34 -17.84 0.82 9.51
N SER A 35 -18.96 0.59 8.81
CA SER A 35 -19.42 -0.72 8.37
C SER A 35 -19.06 -1.03 6.91
N GLU A 36 -18.79 0.01 6.12
CA GLU A 36 -18.35 -0.15 4.75
C GLU A 36 -16.95 -0.75 4.64
N ARG A 37 -16.81 -1.67 3.68
CA ARG A 37 -15.54 -2.32 3.37
C ARG A 37 -14.68 -1.34 2.58
N PHE A 38 -13.39 -1.27 2.91
CA PHE A 38 -12.39 -0.65 2.05
C PHE A 38 -12.26 -1.45 0.75
N TYR A 39 -12.65 -0.83 -0.35
CA TYR A 39 -12.35 -1.24 -1.71
C TYR A 39 -11.11 -0.48 -2.18
N VAL A 40 -10.18 -1.23 -2.75
CA VAL A 40 -8.98 -0.70 -3.40
C VAL A 40 -9.20 -0.82 -4.90
N TYR A 41 -8.88 0.23 -5.64
CA TYR A 41 -9.00 0.30 -7.09
C TYR A 41 -7.61 0.49 -7.68
N ASP A 42 -7.33 -0.22 -8.77
CA ASP A 42 -6.12 0.03 -9.57
C ASP A 42 -6.25 1.28 -10.44
N CYS A 43 -5.20 1.57 -11.21
CA CYS A 43 -5.17 2.74 -12.10
C CYS A 43 -6.20 2.68 -13.26
N GLU A 44 -6.74 1.51 -13.56
CA GLU A 44 -7.80 1.31 -14.56
C GLU A 44 -9.21 1.35 -13.94
N GLY A 45 -9.29 1.49 -12.61
CA GLY A 45 -10.54 1.49 -11.86
C GLY A 45 -11.07 0.09 -11.53
N ASN A 46 -10.29 -0.97 -11.77
CA ASN A 46 -10.68 -2.33 -11.40
C ASN A 46 -10.50 -2.54 -9.89
N ILE A 47 -11.43 -3.29 -9.28
CA ILE A 47 -11.32 -3.64 -7.86
C ILE A 47 -10.14 -4.58 -7.65
N CYS A 48 -9.16 -4.13 -6.88
CA CYS A 48 -8.04 -4.93 -6.41
C CYS A 48 -8.43 -5.66 -5.13
N ASN A 49 -8.46 -7.00 -5.18
CA ASN A 49 -8.61 -7.82 -3.97
C ASN A 49 -7.27 -7.89 -3.20
N PHE A 50 -6.92 -6.80 -2.51
CA PHE A 50 -5.65 -6.68 -1.79
C PHE A 50 -5.43 -7.80 -0.76
N ARG A 51 -6.52 -8.38 -0.21
CA ARG A 51 -6.46 -9.49 0.75
C ARG A 51 -5.89 -10.77 0.16
N LYS A 52 -5.96 -10.96 -1.17
CA LYS A 52 -5.26 -12.05 -1.87
C LYS A 52 -3.74 -11.98 -1.61
N TYR A 53 -3.20 -10.78 -1.47
CA TYR A 53 -1.76 -10.53 -1.35
C TYR A 53 -1.28 -10.48 0.09
N ILE A 54 -2.04 -9.81 0.98
CA ILE A 54 -1.62 -9.57 2.36
C ILE A 54 -2.43 -10.37 3.41
N GLY A 55 -3.39 -11.18 2.98
CA GLY A 55 -4.26 -11.95 3.86
C GLY A 55 -5.25 -11.08 4.63
N MET A 56 -5.47 -11.39 5.91
CA MET A 56 -6.35 -10.62 6.81
C MET A 56 -5.64 -9.42 7.46
N LYS A 57 -4.43 -9.08 7.00
CA LYS A 57 -3.68 -7.94 7.54
C LYS A 57 -4.36 -6.62 7.19
N ALA A 58 -4.27 -5.65 8.09
CA ALA A 58 -4.87 -4.34 7.92
C ALA A 58 -4.13 -3.51 6.87
N LEU A 59 -4.85 -3.03 5.84
CA LEU A 59 -4.25 -2.26 4.75
C LEU A 59 -3.62 -0.95 5.23
N ASN A 60 -4.17 -0.34 6.27
CA ASN A 60 -3.73 0.95 6.82
C ASN A 60 -2.38 0.90 7.57
N LYS A 61 -1.62 -0.20 7.52
CA LYS A 61 -0.24 -0.22 8.02
C LYS A 61 0.73 -0.08 6.86
N LEU A 62 1.74 0.78 7.02
CA LEU A 62 2.74 1.03 5.99
C LEU A 62 3.40 -0.28 5.50
N SER A 63 3.83 -1.14 6.42
CA SER A 63 4.41 -2.47 6.08
C SER A 63 3.50 -3.32 5.19
N ASN A 64 2.18 -3.24 5.35
CA ASN A 64 1.24 -4.02 4.57
C ASN A 64 1.01 -3.42 3.17
N ILE A 65 1.02 -2.09 3.02
CA ILE A 65 0.99 -1.44 1.70
C ILE A 65 2.23 -1.79 0.88
N LEU A 66 3.40 -1.82 1.54
CA LEU A 66 4.66 -2.19 0.90
C LEU A 66 4.67 -3.65 0.46
N LEU A 67 4.16 -4.56 1.30
CA LEU A 67 3.99 -5.96 0.94
C LEU A 67 3.01 -6.15 -0.22
N LEU A 68 1.93 -5.36 -0.28
CA LEU A 68 0.98 -5.38 -1.39
C LEU A 68 1.68 -5.02 -2.71
N LYS A 69 2.44 -3.91 -2.72
CA LYS A 69 3.22 -3.48 -3.88
C LYS A 69 4.20 -4.58 -4.34
N GLU A 70 4.94 -5.17 -3.41
CA GLU A 70 5.87 -6.27 -3.71
C GLU A 70 5.19 -7.44 -4.42
N LYS A 71 4.03 -7.86 -3.92
CA LYS A 71 3.32 -9.00 -4.50
C LYS A 71 2.74 -8.70 -5.88
N ILE A 72 2.27 -7.48 -6.11
CA ILE A 72 1.77 -7.05 -7.42
C ILE A 72 2.92 -7.01 -8.44
N ASP A 73 4.08 -6.49 -8.06
CA ASP A 73 5.25 -6.45 -8.94
C ASP A 73 5.74 -7.85 -9.28
N GLU A 74 5.76 -8.77 -8.30
CA GLU A 74 6.05 -10.18 -8.52
C GLU A 74 5.08 -10.82 -9.52
N GLU A 75 3.77 -10.57 -9.40
CA GLU A 75 2.77 -11.09 -10.35
C GLU A 75 2.91 -10.50 -11.76
N ARG A 76 3.36 -9.24 -11.87
CA ARG A 76 3.63 -8.59 -13.17
C ARG A 76 4.94 -9.05 -13.81
N GLY A 77 5.70 -9.94 -13.16
CA GLY A 77 7.02 -10.37 -13.62
C GLY A 77 8.10 -9.32 -13.43
N GLU A 78 7.82 -8.25 -12.67
CA GLU A 78 8.76 -7.19 -12.34
C GLU A 78 9.64 -7.63 -11.16
N LEU A 79 10.53 -8.60 -11.39
CA LEU A 79 11.53 -9.02 -10.39
C LEU A 79 12.51 -7.89 -10.00
N ARG A 80 12.53 -6.78 -10.76
CA ARG A 80 13.22 -5.53 -10.41
C ARG A 80 12.48 -4.69 -9.35
N GLY A 81 11.18 -4.92 -9.14
CA GLY A 81 10.31 -4.16 -8.23
C GLY A 81 10.75 -4.21 -6.76
N ARG A 82 11.45 -5.28 -6.32
CA ARG A 82 12.02 -5.32 -4.95
C ARG A 82 13.04 -4.21 -4.68
N TYR A 83 13.82 -3.80 -5.68
CA TYR A 83 14.78 -2.69 -5.52
C TYR A 83 14.08 -1.33 -5.57
N ASP A 84 13.03 -1.20 -6.39
CA ASP A 84 12.24 0.04 -6.46
C ASP A 84 11.38 0.26 -5.22
N ILE A 85 10.94 -0.79 -4.53
CA ILE A 85 10.22 -0.68 -3.26
C ILE A 85 11.13 -0.10 -2.18
N GLN A 86 12.37 -0.58 -2.04
CA GLN A 86 13.31 0.02 -1.07
C GLN A 86 13.60 1.49 -1.37
N ARG A 87 13.73 1.85 -2.66
CA ARG A 87 13.92 3.23 -3.09
C ARG A 87 12.68 4.09 -2.86
N SER A 88 11.49 3.56 -3.13
CA SER A 88 10.22 4.26 -2.94
C SER A 88 9.89 4.44 -1.46
N ILE A 89 10.22 3.45 -0.61
CA ILE A 89 10.19 3.57 0.85
C ILE A 89 11.11 4.71 1.28
N LYS A 90 12.37 4.71 0.83
CA LYS A 90 13.32 5.79 1.13
C LYS A 90 12.77 7.17 0.74
N GLN A 91 12.19 7.30 -0.45
CA GLN A 91 11.58 8.55 -0.93
C GLN A 91 10.35 8.98 -0.13
N VAL A 92 9.40 8.07 0.12
CA VAL A 92 8.19 8.34 0.93
C VAL A 92 8.57 8.72 2.37
N LEU A 93 9.68 8.18 2.87
CA LEU A 93 10.19 8.46 4.22
C LEU A 93 11.14 9.67 4.29
N GLY A 94 11.44 10.33 3.16
CA GLY A 94 12.38 11.45 3.10
C GLY A 94 13.83 11.07 3.45
N ILE A 95 14.18 9.79 3.35
CA ILE A 95 15.51 9.25 3.60
C ILE A 95 16.23 9.20 2.24
N ASN A 96 17.12 10.16 1.98
CA ASN A 96 17.98 10.14 0.78
C ASN A 96 19.07 9.05 0.89
#